data_AF-A0A9P8F001-F1
#
_entry.id   AF-A0A9P8F001-F1
#
_cell.length_a   1.000
_cell.length_b   1.000
_cell.length_c   1.000
_cell.angle_alpha   90.00
_cell.angle_beta   90.00
_cell.angle_gamma   90.00
#
_symmetry.space_group_name_H-M   'P 1'
#
loop_
_entity.id
_entity.type
_entity.pdbx_description
1 polymer ?
#
loop_
_entity_poly.entity_id
_entity_poly.type
_entity_poly.pdbx_seq_one_letter_code
_entity_poly.pdbx_strand_id
1 'polypeptide(L)'
;LQPADSSLDRIFLVLQQYRSAAAHALASDFLAARAADIETRLWNAHNRLNVRLRKQLSKLRKEHSSKPVETRKFTKLYLEFLKDSQRYYRDYIQKLNARFGGIKELERIARQVRSDPVPKPSRKPVSPQVQAVVTLSCHQTLIYLGDLFRYRAAERLDKEPDWGPAIGYYALAASLRPESGLAFHQQSVVAFEQGDSFRSTYYL
;
A
#
# COMPACT_ATOMS: atom_id res chain seq x y z
N LEU A 1 28.99 -0.55 -17.44
CA LEU A 1 27.58 -0.23 -17.11
C LEU A 1 26.86 -1.54 -16.80
N GLN A 2 26.33 -1.68 -15.59
CA GLN A 2 26.14 -2.96 -14.92
C GLN A 2 24.83 -3.69 -15.31
N PRO A 3 24.85 -5.01 -15.52
CA PRO A 3 23.66 -5.81 -15.86
C PRO A 3 22.59 -5.82 -14.75
N ALA A 4 22.94 -5.54 -13.50
CA ALA A 4 22.00 -5.52 -12.37
C ALA A 4 20.96 -4.38 -12.42
N ASP A 5 21.35 -3.19 -12.91
CA ASP A 5 20.42 -2.06 -13.10
C ASP A 5 19.34 -2.44 -14.13
N SER A 6 19.74 -3.07 -15.24
CA SER A 6 18.81 -3.51 -16.31
C SER A 6 17.76 -4.54 -15.85
N SER A 7 18.11 -5.37 -14.86
CA SER A 7 17.18 -6.37 -14.33
C SER A 7 16.11 -5.77 -13.42
N LEU A 8 16.45 -4.80 -12.58
CA LEU A 8 15.48 -4.13 -11.71
C LEU A 8 14.56 -3.21 -12.52
N ASP A 9 15.12 -2.50 -13.50
CA ASP A 9 14.34 -1.66 -14.43
C ASP A 9 13.27 -2.50 -15.14
N ARG A 10 13.62 -3.70 -15.61
CA ARG A 10 12.67 -4.63 -16.21
C ARG A 10 11.58 -5.08 -15.22
N ILE A 11 11.94 -5.35 -13.96
CA ILE A 11 10.96 -5.73 -12.93
C ILE A 11 9.98 -4.59 -12.64
N PHE A 12 10.47 -3.35 -12.52
CA PHE A 12 9.61 -2.18 -12.33
C PHE A 12 8.69 -1.94 -13.51
N LEU A 13 9.20 -2.08 -14.74
CA LEU A 13 8.38 -1.99 -15.95
C LEU A 13 7.25 -3.03 -15.95
N VAL A 14 7.58 -4.29 -15.64
CA VAL A 14 6.58 -5.38 -15.57
C VAL A 14 5.56 -5.11 -14.46
N LEU A 15 5.99 -4.61 -13.30
CA LEU A 15 5.06 -4.25 -12.23
C LEU A 15 4.13 -3.11 -12.66
N GLN A 16 4.64 -2.11 -13.38
CA GLN A 16 3.83 -1.00 -13.89
C GLN A 16 2.81 -1.49 -14.93
N GLN A 17 3.21 -2.38 -15.84
CA GLN A 17 2.28 -3.03 -16.77
C GLN A 17 1.22 -3.84 -16.02
N TYR A 18 1.60 -4.56 -14.95
CA TYR A 18 0.65 -5.32 -14.15
C TYR A 18 -0.34 -4.42 -13.42
N ARG A 19 0.10 -3.28 -12.87
CA ARG A 19 -0.78 -2.25 -12.30
C ARG A 19 -1.81 -1.76 -13.31
N SER A 20 -1.39 -1.44 -14.53
CA SER A 20 -2.29 -0.98 -15.59
C SER A 20 -3.30 -2.07 -15.99
N ALA A 21 -2.86 -3.31 -16.16
CA ALA A 21 -3.75 -4.43 -16.49
C ALA A 21 -4.76 -4.72 -15.36
N ALA A 22 -4.31 -4.72 -14.11
CA ALA A 22 -5.18 -4.90 -12.95
C ALA A 22 -6.20 -3.76 -12.83
N ALA A 23 -5.77 -2.50 -13.00
CA ALA A 23 -6.66 -1.35 -12.99
C ALA A 23 -7.71 -1.42 -14.11
N HIS A 24 -7.32 -1.87 -15.31
CA HIS A 24 -8.25 -2.05 -16.43
C HIS A 24 -9.28 -3.16 -16.14
N ALA A 25 -8.85 -4.30 -15.61
CA ALA A 25 -9.76 -5.38 -15.22
C ALA A 25 -10.76 -4.92 -14.15
N LEU A 26 -10.26 -4.26 -13.09
CA LEU A 26 -11.08 -3.72 -12.00
C LEU A 26 -12.02 -2.60 -12.46
N ALA A 27 -11.67 -1.84 -13.49
CA ALA A 27 -12.53 -0.82 -14.09
C ALA A 27 -13.59 -1.42 -15.03
N SER A 28 -13.28 -2.52 -15.71
CA SER A 28 -14.21 -3.18 -16.63
C SER A 28 -15.29 -3.94 -15.86
N ASP A 29 -14.90 -4.94 -15.08
CA ASP A 29 -15.82 -5.72 -14.24
C ASP A 29 -15.20 -5.91 -12.85
N PHE A 30 -15.64 -5.08 -11.92
CA PHE A 30 -15.12 -5.10 -10.56
C PHE A 30 -15.41 -6.41 -9.82
N LEU A 31 -16.62 -6.97 -9.98
CA LEU A 31 -17.02 -8.17 -9.25
C LEU A 31 -16.26 -9.39 -9.78
N ALA A 32 -16.17 -9.53 -11.10
CA ALA A 32 -15.42 -10.63 -11.72
C ALA A 32 -13.92 -10.51 -11.44
N ALA A 33 -13.32 -9.32 -11.57
CA ALA A 33 -11.90 -9.11 -11.28
C ALA A 33 -11.56 -9.41 -9.82
N ARG A 34 -12.46 -9.09 -8.89
CA ARG A 34 -12.27 -9.39 -7.47
C ARG A 34 -12.46 -10.87 -7.16
N ALA A 35 -13.42 -11.54 -7.79
CA ALA A 35 -13.57 -12.99 -7.70
C ALA A 35 -12.34 -13.73 -8.26
N ALA A 36 -11.61 -13.13 -9.19
CA ALA A 36 -10.34 -13.64 -9.73
C ALA A 36 -9.10 -13.22 -8.91
N ASP A 37 -9.29 -12.66 -7.71
CA ASP A 37 -8.23 -12.24 -6.77
C ASP A 37 -7.23 -11.23 -7.35
N ILE A 38 -7.64 -10.41 -8.32
CA ILE A 38 -6.71 -9.51 -9.01
C ILE A 38 -6.02 -8.53 -8.05
N GLU A 39 -6.74 -7.99 -7.07
CA GLU A 39 -6.19 -7.07 -6.06
C GLU A 39 -5.16 -7.77 -5.17
N THR A 40 -5.50 -8.95 -4.64
CA THR A 40 -4.62 -9.75 -3.77
C THR A 40 -3.35 -10.18 -4.52
N ARG A 41 -3.49 -10.64 -5.77
CA ARG A 41 -2.35 -11.04 -6.60
C ARG A 41 -1.44 -9.85 -6.92
N LEU A 42 -2.01 -8.68 -7.19
CA LEU A 42 -1.24 -7.45 -7.40
C LEU A 42 -0.49 -7.05 -6.12
N TRP A 43 -1.13 -7.07 -4.96
CA TRP A 43 -0.46 -6.82 -3.68
C TRP A 43 0.68 -7.81 -3.41
N ASN A 44 0.46 -9.10 -3.67
CA ASN A 44 1.49 -10.12 -3.52
C ASN A 44 2.70 -9.85 -4.41
N ALA A 45 2.51 -9.33 -5.62
CA ALA A 45 3.60 -8.91 -6.49
C ALA A 45 4.40 -7.73 -5.88
N HIS A 46 3.72 -6.71 -5.36
CA HIS A 46 4.36 -5.60 -4.64
C HIS A 46 5.15 -6.09 -3.42
N ASN A 47 4.55 -6.95 -2.60
CA ASN A 47 5.20 -7.43 -1.39
C ASN A 47 6.41 -8.33 -1.70
N ARG A 48 6.34 -9.18 -2.73
CA ARG A 48 7.50 -9.97 -3.19
C ARG A 48 8.66 -9.08 -3.65
N LEU A 49 8.36 -7.98 -4.33
CA LEU A 49 9.39 -7.00 -4.72
C LEU A 49 9.95 -6.27 -3.51
N ASN A 50 9.09 -5.84 -2.58
CA ASN A 50 9.50 -5.23 -1.32
C ASN A 50 10.49 -6.12 -0.54
N VAL A 51 10.18 -7.41 -0.37
CA VAL A 51 11.08 -8.38 0.29
C VAL A 51 12.44 -8.48 -0.41
N ARG A 52 12.47 -8.46 -1.76
CA ARG A 52 13.74 -8.47 -2.51
C ARG A 52 14.54 -7.19 -2.30
N LEU A 53 13.89 -6.03 -2.40
CA LEU A 53 14.54 -4.72 -2.22
C LEU A 53 15.11 -4.57 -0.81
N ARG A 54 14.36 -4.97 0.23
CA ARG A 54 14.85 -5.01 1.62
C ARG A 54 16.10 -5.85 1.79
N LYS A 55 16.09 -7.08 1.24
CA LYS A 55 17.25 -7.99 1.32
C LYS A 55 18.49 -7.39 0.64
N GLN A 56 18.30 -6.77 -0.52
CA GLN A 56 19.39 -6.11 -1.26
C GLN A 56 19.92 -4.89 -0.50
N LEU A 57 19.05 -4.03 0.03
CA LEU A 57 19.45 -2.88 0.85
C LEU A 57 20.21 -3.31 2.11
N SER A 58 19.74 -4.35 2.80
CA SER A 58 20.42 -4.92 3.96
C SER A 58 21.84 -5.39 3.63
N LYS A 59 22.04 -6.05 2.48
CA LYS A 59 23.36 -6.46 2.00
C LYS A 59 24.26 -5.25 1.72
N LEU A 60 23.74 -4.25 0.99
CA LEU A 60 24.49 -3.04 0.67
C LEU A 60 24.92 -2.27 1.93
N ARG A 61 24.04 -2.17 2.93
CA ARG A 61 24.34 -1.54 4.22
C ARG A 61 25.46 -2.24 4.98
N LYS A 62 25.56 -3.57 4.92
CA LYS A 62 26.69 -4.32 5.51
C LYS A 62 28.01 -4.04 4.81
N GLU A 63 27.97 -3.75 3.50
CA GLU A 63 29.14 -3.42 2.67
C GLU A 63 29.38 -1.90 2.58
N HIS A 64 28.68 -1.07 3.37
CA HIS A 64 28.56 0.38 3.14
C HIS A 64 29.90 1.12 3.06
N SER A 65 30.89 0.77 3.89
CA SER A 65 32.23 1.38 3.86
C SER A 65 32.92 1.24 2.50
N SER A 66 32.60 0.19 1.74
CA SER A 66 33.13 -0.07 0.41
C SER A 66 32.25 0.45 -0.73
N LYS A 67 30.96 0.72 -0.49
CA LYS A 67 29.94 1.05 -1.50
C LYS A 67 28.94 2.13 -1.07
N PRO A 68 29.40 3.32 -0.63
CA PRO A 68 28.49 4.35 -0.12
C PRO A 68 27.61 4.96 -1.22
N VAL A 69 28.13 5.07 -2.45
CA VAL A 69 27.40 5.66 -3.59
C VAL A 69 26.28 4.72 -4.04
N GLU A 70 26.56 3.44 -4.19
CA GLU A 70 25.61 2.40 -4.57
C GLU A 70 24.52 2.27 -3.52
N THR A 71 24.87 2.31 -2.23
CA THR A 71 23.89 2.26 -1.15
C THR A 71 22.94 3.45 -1.21
N ARG A 72 23.45 4.66 -1.45
CA ARG A 72 22.62 5.87 -1.60
C ARG A 72 21.72 5.78 -2.83
N LYS A 73 22.25 5.34 -3.97
CA LYS A 73 21.48 5.16 -5.22
C LYS A 73 20.35 4.15 -5.02
N PHE A 74 20.65 3.01 -4.39
CA PHE A 74 19.68 1.96 -4.13
C PHE A 74 18.61 2.39 -3.12
N THR A 75 19.00 3.12 -2.06
CA THR A 75 18.05 3.68 -1.09
C THR A 75 17.05 4.61 -1.77
N LYS A 76 17.53 5.50 -2.66
CA LYS A 76 16.65 6.38 -3.44
C LYS A 76 15.70 5.60 -4.34
N LEU A 77 16.20 4.59 -5.06
CA LEU A 77 15.38 3.74 -5.93
C LEU A 77 14.29 3.00 -5.14
N TYR A 78 14.62 2.44 -3.98
CA TYR A 78 13.64 1.76 -3.14
C TYR A 78 12.59 2.74 -2.58
N LEU A 79 13.01 3.94 -2.17
CA LEU A 79 12.11 4.99 -1.73
C LEU A 79 11.09 5.38 -2.81
N GLU A 80 11.54 5.57 -4.05
CA GLU A 80 10.65 5.90 -5.17
C GLU A 80 9.65 4.75 -5.47
N PHE A 81 10.10 3.49 -5.44
CA PHE A 81 9.19 2.34 -5.53
C PHE A 81 8.06 2.38 -4.49
N LEU A 82 8.38 2.69 -3.23
CA LEU A 82 7.36 2.78 -2.17
C LEU A 82 6.42 3.97 -2.40
N LYS A 83 6.94 5.14 -2.78
CA LYS A 83 6.11 6.33 -3.08
C LYS A 83 5.14 6.06 -4.24
N ASP A 84 5.61 5.43 -5.31
CA ASP A 84 4.78 5.08 -6.45
C ASP A 84 3.71 4.06 -6.09
N SER A 85 4.07 3.07 -5.26
CA SER A 85 3.11 2.10 -4.73
C SER A 85 2.04 2.78 -3.86
N GLN A 86 2.46 3.69 -2.97
CA GLN A 86 1.54 4.46 -2.13
C GLN A 86 0.58 5.30 -2.97
N ARG A 87 1.09 6.01 -3.99
CA ARG A 87 0.26 6.78 -4.92
C ARG A 87 -0.75 5.88 -5.64
N TYR A 88 -0.31 4.74 -6.18
CA TYR A 88 -1.19 3.79 -6.86
C TYR A 88 -2.38 3.37 -5.99
N TYR A 89 -2.15 2.98 -4.73
CA TYR A 89 -3.23 2.54 -3.84
C TYR A 89 -4.11 3.68 -3.34
N ARG A 90 -3.57 4.90 -3.17
CA ARG A 90 -4.40 6.10 -2.92
C ARG A 90 -5.32 6.38 -4.11
N ASP A 91 -4.79 6.35 -5.33
CA ASP A 91 -5.56 6.55 -6.56
C ASP A 91 -6.61 5.46 -6.75
N TYR A 92 -6.31 4.22 -6.33
CA TYR A 92 -7.28 3.13 -6.36
C TYR A 92 -8.49 3.39 -5.46
N ILE A 93 -8.30 3.91 -4.24
CA ILE A 93 -9.41 4.33 -3.37
C ILE A 93 -10.23 5.45 -4.04
N GLN A 94 -9.58 6.41 -4.71
CA GLN A 94 -10.31 7.45 -5.45
C GLN A 94 -11.15 6.86 -6.60
N LYS A 95 -10.63 5.88 -7.33
CA LYS A 95 -11.35 5.19 -8.41
C LYS A 95 -12.53 4.37 -7.88
N LEU A 96 -12.37 3.70 -6.74
CA LEU A 96 -13.48 3.02 -6.05
C LEU A 96 -14.58 4.02 -5.69
N ASN A 97 -14.22 5.15 -5.07
CA ASN A 97 -15.19 6.19 -4.70
C ASN A 97 -15.88 6.81 -5.92
N ALA A 98 -15.13 7.07 -6.99
CA ALA A 98 -15.69 7.59 -8.23
C ALA A 98 -16.75 6.65 -8.83
N ARG A 99 -16.46 5.34 -8.84
CA ARG A 99 -17.34 4.31 -9.43
C ARG A 99 -18.53 3.94 -8.54
N PHE A 100 -18.30 3.78 -7.24
CA PHE A 100 -19.25 3.22 -6.27
C PHE A 100 -19.65 4.22 -5.19
N GLY A 101 -19.74 5.51 -5.54
CA GLY A 101 -20.23 6.55 -4.65
C GLY A 101 -21.61 6.24 -4.04
N GLY A 102 -21.99 6.98 -2.99
CA GLY A 102 -23.15 6.68 -2.16
C GLY A 102 -22.84 5.81 -0.94
N ILE A 103 -21.61 5.32 -0.80
CA ILE A 103 -21.10 4.66 0.41
C ILE A 103 -20.42 5.72 1.29
N LYS A 104 -21.11 6.17 2.34
CA LYS A 104 -20.67 7.30 3.20
C LYS A 104 -19.24 7.13 3.76
N GLU A 105 -18.89 5.93 4.23
CA GLU A 105 -17.56 5.67 4.77
C GLU A 105 -16.47 5.72 3.69
N LEU A 106 -16.75 5.18 2.49
CA LEU A 106 -15.82 5.25 1.36
C LEU A 106 -15.57 6.70 0.95
N GLU A 107 -16.62 7.53 0.89
CA GLU A 107 -16.51 8.96 0.58
C GLU A 107 -15.69 9.70 1.65
N ARG A 108 -15.91 9.39 2.93
CA ARG A 108 -15.13 9.96 4.03
C ARG A 108 -13.66 9.60 3.92
N ILE A 109 -13.36 8.32 3.69
CA ILE A 109 -11.98 7.83 3.51
C ILE A 109 -11.34 8.48 2.28
N ALA A 110 -12.02 8.51 1.13
CA ALA A 110 -11.50 9.13 -0.08
C ALA A 110 -11.17 10.62 0.13
N ARG A 111 -11.94 11.35 0.94
CA ARG A 111 -11.63 12.74 1.32
C ARG A 111 -10.40 12.89 2.22
N GLN A 112 -10.05 11.87 3.00
CA GLN A 112 -8.90 11.86 3.91
C GLN A 112 -7.62 11.37 3.23
N VAL A 113 -7.74 10.46 2.25
CA VAL A 113 -6.62 9.82 1.54
C VAL A 113 -6.03 10.71 0.42
N ARG A 114 -6.50 11.96 0.27
CA ARG A 114 -6.29 12.86 -0.89
C ARG A 114 -4.93 12.72 -1.61
N SER A 115 -5.01 12.47 -2.91
CA SER A 115 -4.05 12.88 -3.93
C SER A 115 -4.88 13.45 -5.09
N ASP A 116 -4.64 14.73 -5.43
CA ASP A 116 -5.20 15.45 -6.59
C ASP A 116 -6.75 15.47 -6.71
N PRO A 117 -7.35 16.22 -7.66
CA PRO A 117 -8.79 16.51 -7.65
C PRO A 117 -9.66 15.26 -7.69
N VAL A 118 -10.57 15.15 -6.72
CA VAL A 118 -11.49 14.04 -6.56
C VAL A 118 -12.49 14.01 -7.74
N PRO A 119 -12.54 12.94 -8.54
CA PRO A 119 -13.60 12.77 -9.53
C PRO A 119 -14.96 12.75 -8.83
N LYS A 120 -15.98 13.40 -9.40
CA LYS A 120 -17.32 13.41 -8.80
C LYS A 120 -17.82 11.97 -8.63
N PRO A 121 -18.18 11.54 -7.40
CA PRO A 121 -18.65 10.18 -7.17
C PRO A 121 -19.97 9.93 -7.91
N SER A 122 -20.15 8.70 -8.38
CA SER A 122 -21.45 8.20 -8.83
C SER A 122 -22.50 8.41 -7.73
N ARG A 123 -23.69 8.90 -8.09
CA ARG A 123 -24.81 9.09 -7.16
C ARG A 123 -25.82 7.93 -7.23
N LYS A 124 -25.49 6.86 -7.94
CA LYS A 124 -26.38 5.71 -8.09
C LYS A 124 -26.36 4.86 -6.81
N PRO A 125 -27.52 4.48 -6.26
CA PRO A 125 -27.58 3.53 -5.16
C PRO A 125 -26.84 2.24 -5.53
N VAL A 126 -25.97 1.81 -4.62
CA VAL A 126 -25.22 0.56 -4.74
C VAL A 126 -25.98 -0.53 -3.98
N SER A 127 -26.07 -1.74 -4.54
CA SER A 127 -26.72 -2.85 -3.83
C SER A 127 -25.95 -3.23 -2.57
N PRO A 128 -26.59 -3.77 -1.51
CA PRO A 128 -25.90 -4.16 -0.28
C PRO A 128 -24.74 -5.15 -0.52
N GLN A 129 -24.90 -6.05 -1.49
CA GLN A 129 -23.86 -7.00 -1.89
C GLN A 129 -22.64 -6.28 -2.47
N VAL A 130 -22.85 -5.36 -3.42
CA VAL A 130 -21.75 -4.59 -4.02
C VAL A 130 -21.10 -3.68 -2.98
N GLN A 131 -21.90 -3.07 -2.10
CA GLN A 131 -21.38 -2.26 -0.99
C GLN A 131 -20.44 -3.07 -0.09
N ALA A 132 -20.83 -4.29 0.31
CA ALA A 132 -19.98 -5.15 1.15
C ALA A 132 -18.64 -5.47 0.47
N VAL A 133 -18.68 -5.77 -0.83
CA VAL A 133 -17.49 -6.10 -1.64
C VAL A 133 -16.57 -4.89 -1.80
N VAL A 134 -17.12 -3.71 -2.07
CA VAL A 134 -16.38 -2.44 -2.19
C VAL A 134 -15.77 -2.04 -0.84
N THR A 135 -16.52 -2.16 0.25
CA THR A 135 -16.02 -1.91 1.61
C THR A 135 -14.85 -2.82 1.95
N LEU A 136 -14.92 -4.11 1.60
CA LEU A 136 -13.80 -5.03 1.82
C LEU A 136 -12.57 -4.67 0.96
N SER A 137 -12.78 -4.26 -0.29
CA SER A 137 -11.70 -3.79 -1.18
C SER A 137 -11.00 -2.53 -0.63
N CYS A 138 -11.79 -1.56 -0.16
CA CYS A 138 -11.27 -0.36 0.48
C CYS A 138 -10.50 -0.69 1.77
N HIS A 139 -11.04 -1.56 2.63
CA HIS A 139 -10.38 -2.03 3.84
C HIS A 139 -9.00 -2.66 3.54
N GLN A 140 -8.95 -3.62 2.60
CA GLN A 140 -7.68 -4.26 2.21
C GLN A 140 -6.67 -3.24 1.67
N THR A 141 -7.14 -2.28 0.86
CA THR A 141 -6.28 -1.23 0.32
C THR A 141 -5.70 -0.32 1.42
N LEU A 142 -6.46 -0.01 2.47
CA LEU A 142 -5.97 0.75 3.63
C LEU A 142 -4.88 -0.03 4.38
N ILE A 143 -5.04 -1.35 4.55
CA ILE A 143 -3.98 -2.19 5.14
C ILE A 143 -2.70 -2.13 4.28
N TYR A 144 -2.84 -2.24 2.95
CA TYR A 144 -1.68 -2.16 2.04
C TYR A 144 -0.99 -0.81 2.10
N LEU A 145 -1.74 0.29 2.18
CA LEU A 145 -1.19 1.63 2.39
C LEU A 145 -0.44 1.71 3.71
N GLY A 146 -1.03 1.23 4.80
CA GLY A 146 -0.38 1.17 6.11
C GLY A 146 0.96 0.40 6.05
N ASP A 147 0.97 -0.77 5.40
CA ASP A 147 2.18 -1.58 5.24
C ASP A 147 3.26 -0.86 4.42
N LEU A 148 2.89 -0.17 3.33
CA LEU A 148 3.84 0.58 2.52
C LEU A 148 4.49 1.74 3.27
N PHE A 149 3.75 2.44 4.12
CA PHE A 149 4.31 3.48 4.98
C PHE A 149 5.17 2.89 6.09
N ARG A 150 4.74 1.76 6.68
CA ARG A 150 5.49 1.01 7.68
C ARG A 150 6.84 0.53 7.14
N TYR A 151 6.88 -0.05 5.93
CA TYR A 151 8.12 -0.48 5.29
C TYR A 151 9.10 0.68 5.09
N ARG A 152 8.61 1.83 4.67
CA ARG A 152 9.42 3.04 4.47
C ARG A 152 10.07 3.52 5.77
N ALA A 153 9.29 3.53 6.87
CA ALA A 153 9.76 3.92 8.19
C ALA A 153 10.73 2.88 8.79
N ALA A 154 10.36 1.60 8.78
CA ALA A 154 11.16 0.50 9.32
C ALA A 154 12.54 0.41 8.65
N GLU A 155 12.58 0.59 7.32
CA GLU A 155 13.83 0.56 6.56
C GLU A 155 14.61 1.89 6.64
N ARG A 156 14.11 2.90 7.36
CA ARG A 156 14.75 4.22 7.54
C ARG A 156 15.18 4.84 6.20
N LEU A 157 14.25 4.87 5.24
CA LEU A 157 14.53 5.38 3.89
C LEU A 157 14.53 6.92 3.83
N ASP A 158 13.88 7.56 4.79
CA ASP A 158 13.97 8.99 5.03
C ASP A 158 14.98 9.30 6.13
N LYS A 159 15.41 10.57 6.21
CA LYS A 159 16.30 11.04 7.28
C LYS A 159 15.71 10.79 8.67
N GLU A 160 14.41 11.03 8.81
CA GLU A 160 13.63 10.80 10.02
C GLU A 160 12.45 9.86 9.67
N PRO A 161 12.43 8.63 10.22
CA PRO A 161 11.33 7.70 9.98
C PRO A 161 9.99 8.21 10.53
N ASP A 162 8.99 8.32 9.67
CA ASP A 162 7.63 8.71 10.05
C ASP A 162 6.67 7.52 9.99
N TRP A 163 6.19 7.11 11.17
CA TRP A 163 5.22 6.03 11.33
C TRP A 163 3.76 6.52 11.36
N GLY A 164 3.55 7.84 11.50
CA GLY A 164 2.23 8.45 11.65
C GLY A 164 1.27 8.08 10.51
N PRO A 165 1.68 8.15 9.24
CA PRO A 165 0.86 7.71 8.13
C PRO A 165 0.43 6.24 8.23
N ALA A 166 1.33 5.33 8.61
CA ALA A 166 1.00 3.90 8.73
C ALA A 166 -0.09 3.69 9.80
N ILE A 167 0.08 4.30 10.96
CA ILE A 167 -0.89 4.27 12.06
C ILE A 167 -2.24 4.84 11.59
N GLY A 168 -2.22 5.97 10.88
CA GLY A 168 -3.41 6.61 10.32
C GLY A 168 -4.18 5.68 9.37
N TYR A 169 -3.50 5.02 8.44
CA TYR A 169 -4.16 4.08 7.52
C TYR A 169 -4.73 2.85 8.22
N TYR A 170 -4.03 2.29 9.22
CA TYR A 170 -4.58 1.20 10.01
C TYR A 170 -5.78 1.64 10.86
N ALA A 171 -5.77 2.86 11.41
CA ALA A 171 -6.91 3.41 12.13
C ALA A 171 -8.13 3.60 11.20
N LEU A 172 -7.92 4.04 9.96
CA LEU A 172 -8.99 4.10 8.96
C LEU A 172 -9.53 2.70 8.63
N ALA A 173 -8.67 1.69 8.53
CA ALA A 173 -9.08 0.32 8.29
C ALA A 173 -9.90 -0.23 9.48
N ALA A 174 -9.44 -0.04 10.71
CA ALA A 174 -10.15 -0.44 11.93
C ALA A 174 -11.52 0.26 12.05
N SER A 175 -11.60 1.55 11.71
CA SER A 175 -12.86 2.30 11.67
C SER A 175 -13.83 1.78 10.62
N LEU A 176 -13.33 1.27 9.49
CA LEU A 176 -14.16 0.77 8.39
C LEU A 176 -14.68 -0.65 8.65
N ARG A 177 -13.84 -1.52 9.24
CA ARG A 177 -14.15 -2.92 9.55
C ARG A 177 -13.54 -3.33 10.90
N PRO A 178 -14.13 -2.92 12.03
CA PRO A 178 -13.61 -3.22 13.36
C PRO A 178 -13.58 -4.73 13.67
N GLU A 179 -14.46 -5.51 13.04
CA GLU A 179 -14.55 -6.96 13.23
C GLU A 179 -13.42 -7.76 12.55
N SER A 180 -12.61 -7.13 11.68
CA SER A 180 -11.59 -7.85 10.92
C SER A 180 -10.39 -8.30 11.76
N GLY A 181 -10.13 -7.67 12.92
CA GLY A 181 -8.94 -7.90 13.76
C GLY A 181 -7.59 -7.50 13.14
N LEU A 182 -7.48 -7.55 11.81
CA LEU A 182 -6.24 -7.34 11.05
C LEU A 182 -5.64 -5.95 11.27
N ALA A 183 -6.46 -4.91 11.33
CA ALA A 183 -5.97 -3.54 11.54
C ALA A 183 -5.31 -3.39 12.93
N PHE A 184 -5.90 -3.99 13.98
CA PHE A 184 -5.33 -3.99 15.33
C PHE A 184 -4.03 -4.79 15.38
N HIS A 185 -3.99 -5.96 14.75
CA HIS A 185 -2.75 -6.72 14.59
C HIS A 185 -1.65 -5.90 13.90
N GLN A 186 -1.96 -5.15 12.84
CA GLN A 186 -0.95 -4.31 12.20
C GLN A 186 -0.50 -3.13 13.08
N GLN A 187 -1.38 -2.59 13.94
CA GLN A 187 -1.01 -1.58 14.94
C GLN A 187 -0.08 -2.16 16.01
N SER A 188 -0.27 -3.41 16.44
CA SER A 188 0.65 -4.08 17.37
C SER A 188 2.04 -4.25 16.76
N VAL A 189 2.11 -4.64 15.47
CA VAL A 189 3.39 -4.75 14.73
C VAL A 189 4.12 -3.41 14.67
N VAL A 190 3.41 -2.30 14.42
CA VAL A 190 4.04 -0.97 14.44
C VAL A 190 4.59 -0.63 15.82
N ALA A 191 3.81 -0.86 16.88
CA ALA A 191 4.26 -0.59 18.24
C ALA A 191 5.50 -1.43 18.61
N PHE A 192 5.52 -2.70 18.22
CA PHE A 192 6.68 -3.57 18.38
C PHE A 192 7.92 -3.05 17.62
N GLU A 193 7.77 -2.67 16.35
CA GLU A 193 8.88 -2.14 15.54
C GLU A 193 9.40 -0.78 16.05
N GLN A 194 8.58 -0.02 16.80
CA GLN A 194 8.97 1.20 17.50
C GLN A 194 9.66 0.94 18.86
N GLY A 195 9.62 -0.29 19.37
CA GLY A 195 10.11 -0.64 20.71
C GLY A 195 9.13 -0.33 21.86
N ASP A 196 7.86 -0.09 21.56
CA ASP A 196 6.79 0.16 22.55
C ASP A 196 6.08 -1.16 22.91
N SER A 197 6.67 -1.91 23.83
CA SER A 197 6.16 -3.21 24.27
C SER A 197 4.78 -3.14 24.93
N PHE A 198 4.46 -2.01 25.59
CA PHE A 198 3.16 -1.82 26.26
C PHE A 198 2.04 -1.65 25.23
N ARG A 199 2.19 -0.73 24.26
CA ARG A 199 1.22 -0.60 23.17
C ARG A 199 1.14 -1.84 22.29
N SER A 200 2.26 -2.54 22.09
CA SER A 200 2.26 -3.79 21.33
C SER A 200 1.35 -4.85 21.98
N THR A 201 1.35 -4.95 23.31
CA THR A 201 0.53 -5.94 24.04
C THR A 201 -0.95 -5.52 24.06
N TYR A 202 -1.24 -4.22 24.12
CA TYR A 202 -2.61 -3.71 24.13
C TYR A 202 -3.40 -4.04 22.85
N TYR A 203 -2.74 -4.08 21.70
CA TYR A 203 -3.36 -4.35 20.40
C TYR A 203 -3.43 -5.84 20.01
N LEU A 204 -2.93 -6.74 20.87
CA LEU A 204 -2.81 -8.19 20.64
C LEU A 204 -4.04 -8.94 21.18
#